data_AF-A0A6G7WK94-F1
#
_entry.id   AF-A0A6G7WK94-F1
#
_cell.length_a   1.000
_cell.length_b   1.000
_cell.length_c   1.000
_cell.angle_alpha   90.00
_cell.angle_beta   90.00
_cell.angle_gamma   90.00
#
_symmetry.space_group_name_H-M   'P 1'
#
loop_
_entity.id
_entity.type
_entity.pdbx_description
1 polymer ?
#
loop_
_entity_poly.entity_id
_entity_poly.type
_entity_poly.pdbx_seq_one_letter_code
_entity_poly.pdbx_strand_id
1 'polypeptide(L)'
;MAVFIFLANVGNGSSGGSNSVAPSTIEREALPSGAVKETAYFTDEAGWITNDGQLTDGLRHFYNETGVQPHLYITEEINGSERASMAEVETFANDLYDDLFTDEAHLLFVFYEGVPNEYITYYVTGTQAKQVIDAEAGTILLDYIDRNYYDKSLTDEQFFSRSFKDAADRMMEVTTSPWIPVLIIVGLVGLAGILFLWWRKRKEQEAIEAKRTADILNTPIDTFGTDSPADDLAKKYEDKE
;
A
#
# COMPACT_ATOMS: atom_id res chain seq x y z
N MET A 1 -8.38 5.93 42.25
CA MET A 1 -8.43 4.78 41.34
C MET A 1 -7.17 4.89 40.49
N ALA A 2 -6.16 4.07 40.77
CA ALA A 2 -4.90 4.14 40.03
C ALA A 2 -5.11 3.49 38.66
N VAL A 3 -5.12 4.29 37.60
CA VAL A 3 -5.11 3.80 36.22
C VAL A 3 -3.66 3.45 35.94
N PHE A 4 -3.37 2.15 35.87
CA PHE A 4 -2.11 1.66 35.34
C PHE A 4 -2.17 1.80 33.82
N ILE A 5 -1.57 2.87 33.30
CA ILE A 5 -1.37 3.05 31.86
C ILE A 5 -0.26 2.09 31.44
N PHE A 6 -0.63 1.07 30.68
CA PHE A 6 0.32 0.19 30.01
C PHE A 6 0.85 0.92 28.77
N LEU A 7 1.92 1.69 28.93
CA LEU A 7 2.74 2.18 27.81
C LEU A 7 3.49 0.98 27.20
N ALA A 8 2.88 0.34 26.20
CA ALA A 8 3.58 -0.62 25.37
C ALA A 8 4.39 0.14 24.31
N ASN A 9 5.70 0.21 24.57
CA ASN A 9 6.76 0.83 23.77
C ASN A 9 7.25 -0.11 22.67
N VAL A 10 7.26 0.34 21.40
CA VAL A 10 8.23 -0.09 20.37
C VAL A 10 8.35 0.99 19.28
N GLY A 11 9.56 1.51 19.10
CA GLY A 11 9.98 2.34 17.97
C GLY A 11 11.48 2.67 18.03
N ASN A 12 12.33 1.67 18.26
CA ASN A 12 13.79 1.87 18.34
C ASN A 12 14.40 1.90 16.92
N GLY A 13 14.61 3.09 16.36
CA GLY A 13 15.26 3.29 15.07
C GLY A 13 16.72 3.72 15.22
N SER A 14 17.66 2.77 15.15
CA SER A 14 19.01 3.07 14.66
C SER A 14 19.12 2.49 13.25
N SER A 15 18.74 3.26 12.24
CA SER A 15 18.77 2.86 10.84
C SER A 15 20.13 3.19 10.23
N GLY A 16 20.98 2.17 10.14
CA GLY A 16 22.17 2.23 9.31
C GLY A 16 21.80 2.19 7.83
N GLY A 17 22.02 3.30 7.12
CA GLY A 17 22.59 3.32 5.76
C GLY A 17 21.90 2.54 4.63
N SER A 18 20.57 2.63 4.49
CA SER A 18 19.91 2.29 3.22
C SER A 18 18.94 3.38 2.80
N ASN A 19 19.13 3.97 1.62
CA ASN A 19 18.30 5.06 1.09
C ASN A 19 16.90 4.60 0.59
N SER A 20 16.45 3.43 1.04
CA SER A 20 15.21 2.79 0.62
C SER A 20 14.17 2.90 1.74
N VAL A 21 12.98 3.38 1.38
CA VAL A 21 11.83 3.46 2.30
C VAL A 21 11.14 2.10 2.37
N ALA A 22 10.76 1.68 3.58
CA ALA A 22 10.02 0.46 3.85
C ALA A 22 8.73 0.37 3.02
N PRO A 23 8.34 -0.85 2.59
CA PRO A 23 7.06 -1.04 1.96
C PRO A 23 5.92 -0.94 2.97
N SER A 24 4.84 -0.27 2.60
CA SER A 24 3.57 -0.40 3.32
C SER A 24 2.88 -1.68 2.88
N THR A 25 2.64 -2.62 3.79
CA THR A 25 2.03 -3.93 3.51
C THR A 25 0.69 -4.12 4.22
N ILE A 26 0.36 -3.22 5.15
CA ILE A 26 -0.86 -3.23 5.95
C ILE A 26 -1.83 -2.18 5.39
N GLU A 27 -3.08 -2.58 5.15
CA GLU A 27 -4.15 -1.64 4.82
C GLU A 27 -4.59 -0.90 6.10
N ARG A 28 -4.61 0.43 6.04
CA ARG A 28 -4.91 1.30 7.18
C ARG A 28 -6.13 2.16 6.86
N GLU A 29 -6.99 2.33 7.85
CA GLU A 29 -8.09 3.28 7.78
C GLU A 29 -7.73 4.51 8.61
N ALA A 30 -7.96 5.70 8.06
CA ALA A 30 -7.73 6.94 8.78
C ALA A 30 -8.61 7.00 10.04
N LEU A 31 -8.13 7.67 11.10
CA LEU A 31 -8.96 7.90 12.28
C LEU A 31 -10.21 8.73 11.91
N PRO A 32 -11.35 8.47 12.58
CA PRO A 32 -12.57 9.20 12.31
C PRO A 32 -12.42 10.68 12.65
N SER A 33 -13.09 11.53 11.86
CA SER A 33 -13.09 12.98 12.12
C SER A 33 -13.58 13.29 13.54
N GLY A 34 -12.87 14.19 14.21
CA GLY A 34 -13.16 14.58 15.60
C GLY A 34 -12.53 13.68 16.67
N ALA A 35 -11.74 12.68 16.29
CA ALA A 35 -10.92 11.91 17.24
C ALA A 35 -9.86 12.77 17.95
N VAL A 36 -9.29 13.73 17.23
CA VAL A 36 -8.25 14.65 17.69
C VAL A 36 -8.87 15.92 18.27
N LYS A 37 -8.37 16.37 19.42
CA LYS A 37 -8.55 17.74 19.92
C LYS A 37 -7.39 18.60 19.44
N GLU A 38 -7.60 19.33 18.34
CA GLU A 38 -6.50 19.96 17.59
C GLU A 38 -5.60 20.86 18.46
N THR A 39 -4.29 20.62 18.39
CA THR A 39 -3.25 21.44 19.04
C THR A 39 -2.38 22.18 18.03
N ALA A 40 -1.35 22.90 18.49
CA ALA A 40 -0.28 23.36 17.60
C ALA A 40 0.40 22.16 16.91
N TYR A 41 0.93 22.37 15.72
CA TYR A 41 1.59 21.33 14.91
C TYR A 41 3.06 21.13 15.22
N PHE A 42 3.72 22.13 15.81
CA PHE A 42 5.13 22.01 16.17
C PHE A 42 5.49 22.92 17.34
N THR A 43 6.61 22.61 17.97
CA THR A 43 7.36 23.43 18.91
C THR A 43 8.81 23.43 18.44
N ASP A 44 9.39 24.62 18.27
CA ASP A 44 10.77 24.78 17.81
C ASP A 44 11.58 25.56 18.86
N GLU A 45 12.24 24.82 19.75
CA GLU A 45 13.14 25.38 20.76
C GLU A 45 14.53 25.70 20.17
N ALA A 46 14.88 25.07 19.05
CA ALA A 46 16.16 25.23 18.37
C ALA A 46 16.21 26.49 17.48
N GLY A 47 15.05 27.01 17.07
CA GLY A 47 14.93 28.21 16.24
C GLY A 47 15.29 27.96 14.77
N TRP A 48 15.08 26.74 14.28
CA TRP A 48 15.37 26.35 12.89
C TRP A 48 14.28 26.79 11.91
N ILE A 49 13.04 26.92 12.39
CA ILE A 49 11.87 27.17 11.56
C ILE A 49 11.68 28.67 11.38
N THR A 50 11.80 29.12 10.14
CA THR A 50 11.60 30.51 9.71
C THR A 50 10.29 30.71 8.94
N ASN A 51 9.72 29.64 8.40
CA ASN A 51 8.48 29.63 7.63
C ASN A 51 7.50 28.55 8.11
N ASP A 52 6.75 28.88 9.17
CA ASP A 52 5.74 28.03 9.80
C ASP A 52 4.74 27.44 8.80
N GLY A 53 4.33 28.21 7.79
CA GLY A 53 3.35 27.78 6.80
C GLY A 53 3.88 26.61 5.97
N GLN A 54 5.12 26.69 5.51
CA GLN A 54 5.74 25.64 4.70
C GLN A 54 5.93 24.33 5.49
N LEU A 55 6.32 24.43 6.76
CA LEU A 55 6.39 23.28 7.66
C LEU A 55 4.99 22.67 7.87
N THR A 56 4.04 23.52 8.29
CA THR A 56 2.70 23.11 8.71
C THR A 56 1.91 22.48 7.56
N ASP A 57 2.17 22.86 6.31
CA ASP A 57 1.50 22.26 5.13
C ASP A 57 1.69 20.73 5.09
N GLY A 58 2.91 20.23 5.36
CA GLY A 58 3.21 18.80 5.38
C GLY A 58 2.64 18.09 6.60
N LEU A 59 2.73 18.72 7.77
CA LEU A 59 2.16 18.19 9.02
C LEU A 59 0.62 18.11 8.97
N ARG A 60 -0.02 19.10 8.35
CA ARG A 60 -1.47 19.12 8.11
C ARG A 60 -1.88 18.08 7.07
N HIS A 61 -1.08 17.89 6.02
CA HIS A 61 -1.30 16.81 5.06
C HIS A 61 -1.30 15.45 5.75
N PHE A 62 -0.30 15.19 6.61
CA PHE A 62 -0.24 13.97 7.42
C PHE A 62 -1.51 13.77 8.24
N TYR A 63 -1.98 14.81 8.93
CA TYR A 63 -3.22 14.74 9.70
C TYR A 63 -4.44 14.44 8.82
N ASN A 64 -4.54 15.08 7.66
CA ASN A 64 -5.69 14.89 6.77
C ASN A 64 -5.77 13.45 6.21
N GLU A 65 -4.63 12.86 5.85
CA GLU A 65 -4.59 11.50 5.27
C GLU A 65 -4.76 10.41 6.33
N THR A 66 -4.20 10.61 7.54
CA THR A 66 -4.16 9.57 8.58
C THR A 66 -5.24 9.73 9.66
N GLY A 67 -5.81 10.93 9.80
CA GLY A 67 -6.64 11.31 10.95
C GLY A 67 -5.88 11.43 12.28
N VAL A 68 -4.55 11.24 12.29
CA VAL A 68 -3.67 11.37 13.45
C VAL A 68 -2.95 12.70 13.38
N GLN A 69 -3.10 13.58 14.37
CA GLN A 69 -2.39 14.85 14.34
C GLN A 69 -0.93 14.66 14.78
N PRO A 70 0.06 15.01 13.93
CA PRO A 70 1.45 15.04 14.36
C PRO A 70 1.74 16.34 15.11
N HIS A 71 2.60 16.24 16.13
CA HIS A 71 3.26 17.36 16.76
C HIS A 71 4.78 17.15 16.64
N LEU A 72 5.46 18.04 15.94
CA LEU A 72 6.91 18.02 15.79
C LEU A 72 7.56 18.85 16.90
N TYR A 73 8.42 18.27 17.71
CA TYR A 73 9.18 18.98 18.75
C TYR A 73 10.67 18.98 18.38
N ILE A 74 11.23 20.16 18.09
CA ILE A 74 12.63 20.34 17.67
C ILE A 74 13.39 20.95 18.85
N THR A 75 14.48 20.31 19.26
CA THR A 75 15.33 20.83 20.33
C THR A 75 16.79 20.39 20.18
N GLU A 76 17.72 21.20 20.68
CA GLU A 76 19.14 20.88 20.78
C GLU A 76 19.54 20.50 22.23
N GLU A 77 18.63 20.71 23.19
CA GLU A 77 18.91 20.52 24.61
C GLU A 77 17.78 19.75 25.31
N ILE A 78 18.14 18.78 26.14
CA ILE A 78 17.20 18.09 27.04
C ILE A 78 17.80 18.14 28.46
N ASN A 79 17.00 18.57 29.43
CA ASN A 79 17.38 18.66 30.85
C ASN A 79 18.70 19.42 31.12
N GLY A 80 18.99 20.51 30.40
CA GLY A 80 20.24 21.24 30.62
C GLY A 80 21.42 20.77 29.77
N SER A 81 21.23 19.78 28.87
CA SER A 81 22.32 19.07 28.19
C SER A 81 22.09 18.93 26.68
N GLU A 82 23.11 19.32 25.91
CA GLU A 82 23.29 19.06 24.47
C GLU A 82 23.83 17.65 24.18
N ARG A 83 23.98 16.80 25.20
CA ARG A 83 24.49 15.42 25.05
C ARG A 83 23.56 14.38 25.67
N ALA A 84 22.27 14.46 25.37
CA ALA A 84 21.30 13.45 25.76
C ALA A 84 21.55 12.10 25.05
N SER A 85 21.39 11.03 25.82
CA SER A 85 21.34 9.67 25.32
C SER A 85 19.96 9.33 24.75
N MET A 86 19.89 8.27 23.95
CA MET A 86 18.62 7.73 23.42
C MET A 86 17.56 7.52 24.53
N ALA A 87 17.98 6.99 25.69
CA ALA A 87 17.07 6.72 26.81
C ALA A 87 16.55 8.03 27.45
N GLU A 88 17.35 9.09 27.45
CA GLU A 88 16.92 10.41 27.94
C GLU A 88 15.94 11.06 26.96
N VAL A 89 16.18 10.96 25.65
CA VAL A 89 15.24 11.44 24.61
C VAL A 89 13.92 10.68 24.68
N GLU A 90 13.95 9.35 24.84
CA GLU A 90 12.77 8.52 25.04
C GLU A 90 11.98 8.93 26.28
N THR A 91 12.65 9.09 27.42
CA THR A 91 11.99 9.50 28.68
C THR A 91 11.34 10.87 28.51
N PHE A 92 12.09 11.83 27.97
CA PHE A 92 11.59 13.17 27.69
C PHE A 92 10.36 13.16 26.77
N ALA A 93 10.38 12.38 25.69
CA ALA A 93 9.26 12.30 24.75
C ALA A 93 8.00 11.71 25.38
N ASN A 94 8.13 10.69 26.25
CA ASN A 94 6.99 10.10 26.94
C ASN A 94 6.37 11.09 27.94
N ASP A 95 7.19 11.74 28.77
CA ASP A 95 6.72 12.74 29.73
C ASP A 95 6.05 13.93 29.01
N LEU A 96 6.67 14.40 27.91
CA LEU A 96 6.15 15.50 27.10
C LEU A 96 4.82 15.16 26.42
N TYR A 97 4.62 13.91 25.99
CA TYR A 97 3.34 13.48 25.39
C TYR A 97 2.19 13.65 26.39
N ASP A 98 2.38 13.17 27.61
CA ASP A 98 1.36 13.24 28.68
C ASP A 98 1.06 14.69 29.10
N ASP A 99 2.04 15.59 29.00
CA ASP A 99 1.87 17.01 29.29
C ASP A 99 1.14 17.78 28.18
N LEU A 100 1.40 17.44 26.91
CA LEU A 100 0.86 18.17 25.75
C LEU A 100 -0.55 17.74 25.38
N PHE A 101 -0.87 16.44 25.48
CA PHE A 101 -2.09 15.89 24.92
C PHE A 101 -3.06 15.39 25.98
N THR A 102 -4.35 15.55 25.69
CA THR A 102 -5.44 15.08 26.56
C THR A 102 -6.31 14.01 25.87
N ASP A 103 -5.89 13.59 24.68
CA ASP A 103 -6.50 12.53 23.89
C ASP A 103 -5.42 11.54 23.44
N GLU A 104 -5.84 10.48 22.77
CA GLU A 104 -4.99 9.37 22.34
C GLU A 104 -4.79 9.35 20.80
N ALA A 105 -5.11 10.44 20.12
CA ALA A 105 -5.15 10.55 18.66
C ALA A 105 -3.98 11.37 18.07
N HIS A 106 -2.98 11.70 18.89
CA HIS A 106 -1.78 12.41 18.49
C HIS A 106 -0.58 11.48 18.28
N LEU A 107 0.34 11.92 17.41
CA LEU A 107 1.72 11.46 17.30
C LEU A 107 2.64 12.61 17.72
N LEU A 108 3.41 12.45 18.79
CA LEU A 108 4.51 13.34 19.11
C LEU A 108 5.77 12.82 18.43
N PHE A 109 6.47 13.67 17.70
CA PHE A 109 7.76 13.37 17.10
C PHE A 109 8.81 14.31 17.67
N VAL A 110 9.71 13.79 18.50
CA VAL A 110 10.82 14.55 19.06
C VAL A 110 12.02 14.38 18.13
N PHE A 111 12.49 15.50 17.60
CA PHE A 111 13.74 15.61 16.85
C PHE A 111 14.77 16.34 17.72
N TYR A 112 15.73 15.57 18.23
CA TYR A 112 16.79 16.07 19.10
C TYR A 112 18.12 16.14 18.35
N GLU A 113 18.76 17.30 18.27
CA GLU A 113 20.07 17.46 17.65
C GLU A 113 20.99 18.34 18.49
N GLY A 114 21.47 17.83 19.63
CA GLY A 114 22.40 18.57 20.48
C GLY A 114 23.83 18.67 19.92
N VAL A 115 24.17 17.87 18.92
CA VAL A 115 25.45 17.98 18.19
C VAL A 115 25.12 18.12 16.70
N PRO A 116 25.65 19.15 16.00
CA PRO A 116 25.34 19.35 14.59
C PRO A 116 25.63 18.13 13.73
N ASN A 117 24.68 17.74 12.90
CA ASN A 117 24.67 16.56 12.02
C ASN A 117 24.52 15.20 12.75
N GLU A 118 24.21 15.20 14.04
CA GLU A 118 24.00 14.01 14.88
C GLU A 118 22.65 14.11 15.60
N TYR A 119 21.57 13.68 14.93
CA TYR A 119 20.24 13.68 15.53
C TYR A 119 19.91 12.35 16.22
N ILE A 120 19.02 12.45 17.21
CA ILE A 120 18.28 11.34 17.80
C ILE A 120 16.80 11.67 17.62
N THR A 121 16.03 10.71 17.12
CA THR A 121 14.58 10.83 17.03
C THR A 121 13.89 9.83 17.95
N TYR A 122 12.75 10.24 18.48
CA TYR A 122 11.82 9.36 19.14
C TYR A 122 10.40 9.84 18.89
N TYR A 123 9.47 8.91 18.72
CA TYR A 123 8.06 9.27 18.57
C TYR A 123 7.21 8.52 19.58
N VAL A 124 6.17 9.19 20.06
CA VAL A 124 5.16 8.64 20.96
C VAL A 124 3.81 8.75 20.28
N THR A 125 3.08 7.65 20.25
CA THR A 125 1.73 7.61 19.69
C THR A 125 0.72 7.27 20.78
N GLY A 126 -0.38 8.00 20.77
CA GLY A 126 -1.53 7.67 21.59
C GLY A 126 -2.14 6.34 21.16
N THR A 127 -2.89 5.73 22.07
CA THR A 127 -3.48 4.41 21.88
C THR A 127 -4.43 4.34 20.68
N GLN A 128 -5.18 5.41 20.39
CA GLN A 128 -6.04 5.46 19.21
C GLN A 128 -5.20 5.62 17.93
N ALA A 129 -4.21 6.51 17.97
CA ALA A 129 -3.28 6.76 16.86
C ALA A 129 -2.53 5.50 16.41
N LYS A 130 -2.22 4.57 17.32
CA LYS A 130 -1.57 3.27 17.01
C LYS A 130 -2.32 2.39 16.01
N GLN A 131 -3.62 2.62 15.81
CA GLN A 131 -4.38 1.90 14.78
C GLN A 131 -3.95 2.27 13.36
N VAL A 132 -3.40 3.47 13.19
CA VAL A 132 -2.89 3.98 11.91
C VAL A 132 -1.36 3.99 11.94
N ILE A 133 -0.77 4.49 13.03
CA ILE A 133 0.67 4.53 13.21
C ILE A 133 1.14 3.29 13.98
N ASP A 134 1.05 2.15 13.31
CA ASP A 134 1.67 0.91 13.77
C ASP A 134 3.20 0.93 13.55
N ALA A 135 3.87 -0.17 13.89
CA ALA A 135 5.34 -0.26 13.79
C ALA A 135 5.87 -0.11 12.35
N GLU A 136 5.12 -0.55 11.32
CA GLU A 136 5.51 -0.39 9.92
C GLU A 136 5.32 1.06 9.48
N ALA A 137 4.20 1.70 9.84
CA ALA A 137 3.96 3.12 9.58
C ALA A 137 5.00 4.02 10.27
N GLY A 138 5.35 3.72 11.52
CA GLY A 138 6.42 4.41 12.25
C GLY A 138 7.78 4.25 11.58
N THR A 139 8.10 3.04 11.08
CA THR A 139 9.33 2.80 10.30
C THR A 139 9.34 3.63 9.02
N ILE A 140 8.22 3.68 8.28
CA ILE A 140 8.10 4.50 7.07
C ILE A 140 8.38 5.98 7.37
N LEU A 141 7.83 6.52 8.45
CA LEU A 141 8.08 7.90 8.87
C LEU A 141 9.57 8.14 9.14
N LEU A 142 10.21 7.25 9.92
CA LEU A 142 11.63 7.35 10.21
C LEU A 142 12.50 7.25 8.94
N ASP A 143 12.17 6.37 8.00
CA ASP A 143 12.90 6.24 6.73
C ASP A 143 12.85 7.53 5.89
N TYR A 144 11.70 8.23 5.88
CA TYR A 144 11.59 9.52 5.19
C TYR A 144 12.31 10.64 5.91
N ILE A 145 12.39 10.61 7.25
CA ILE A 145 13.21 11.52 8.04
C ILE A 145 14.69 11.29 7.68
N ASP A 146 15.18 10.06 7.78
CA ASP A 146 16.57 9.71 7.47
C ASP A 146 16.95 10.06 6.03
N ARG A 147 16.06 9.78 5.08
CA ARG A 147 16.27 10.07 3.66
C ARG A 147 16.41 11.56 3.38
N ASN A 148 15.54 12.39 3.96
CA ASN A 148 15.47 13.80 3.62
C ASN A 148 16.44 14.64 4.46
N TYR A 149 16.87 14.17 5.63
CA TYR A 149 17.80 14.90 6.51
C TYR A 149 19.13 15.25 5.81
N TYR A 150 19.66 14.34 5.01
CA TYR A 150 20.92 14.56 4.27
C TYR A 150 20.73 15.24 2.90
N ASP A 151 19.50 15.59 2.52
CA ASP A 151 19.21 16.29 1.26
C ASP A 151 19.46 17.80 1.40
N LYS A 152 20.67 18.23 1.02
CA LYS A 152 21.11 19.64 1.05
C LYS A 152 20.31 20.58 0.13
N SER A 153 19.40 20.06 -0.70
CA SER A 153 18.51 20.89 -1.51
C SER A 153 17.28 21.36 -0.75
N LEU A 154 17.01 20.78 0.43
CA LEU A 154 15.88 21.13 1.28
C LEU A 154 16.29 22.17 2.32
N THR A 155 15.36 23.09 2.59
CA THR A 155 15.34 23.89 3.82
C THR A 155 14.82 23.05 4.98
N ASP A 156 15.03 23.47 6.22
CA ASP A 156 14.58 22.74 7.41
C ASP A 156 13.05 22.51 7.40
N GLU A 157 12.28 23.52 6.99
CA GLU A 157 10.83 23.40 6.84
C GLU A 157 10.45 22.41 5.75
N GLN A 158 11.16 22.42 4.61
CA GLN A 158 10.90 21.47 3.52
C GLN A 158 11.29 20.05 3.90
N PHE A 159 12.36 19.88 4.67
CA PHE A 159 12.80 18.59 5.18
C PHE A 159 11.65 17.94 5.97
N PHE A 160 11.23 18.56 7.06
CA PHE A 160 10.16 18.00 7.88
C PHE A 160 8.83 17.91 7.12
N SER A 161 8.43 18.98 6.41
CA SER A 161 7.16 19.01 5.67
C SER A 161 7.07 17.87 4.65
N ARG A 162 8.13 17.62 3.88
CA ARG A 162 8.16 16.51 2.91
C ARG A 162 8.22 15.16 3.59
N SER A 163 9.00 15.00 4.67
CA SER A 163 9.09 13.72 5.37
C SER A 163 7.75 13.26 5.92
N PHE A 164 7.00 14.16 6.57
CA PHE A 164 5.66 13.83 7.06
C PHE A 164 4.68 13.61 5.91
N LYS A 165 4.68 14.49 4.91
CA LYS A 165 3.78 14.36 3.76
C LYS A 165 3.95 13.02 3.04
N ASP A 166 5.17 12.71 2.63
CA ASP A 166 5.45 11.49 1.86
C ASP A 166 5.26 10.23 2.72
N ALA A 167 5.55 10.30 4.02
CA ALA A 167 5.28 9.19 4.94
C ALA A 167 3.78 8.89 5.03
N ALA A 168 2.93 9.91 5.14
CA ALA A 168 1.48 9.74 5.19
C ALA A 168 0.96 9.06 3.92
N ASP A 169 1.33 9.56 2.74
CA ASP A 169 0.96 8.97 1.46
C ASP A 169 1.41 7.50 1.39
N ARG A 170 2.66 7.23 1.80
CA ARG A 170 3.26 5.90 1.73
C ARG A 170 2.61 4.89 2.67
N MET A 171 2.32 5.27 3.91
CA MET A 171 1.76 4.36 4.91
C MET A 171 0.28 4.07 4.67
N MET A 172 -0.46 5.01 4.09
CA MET A 172 -1.88 4.86 3.78
C MET A 172 -2.13 4.05 2.49
N GLU A 173 -1.13 3.92 1.60
CA GLU A 173 -1.23 3.10 0.39
C GLU A 173 -0.57 1.72 0.54
N VAL A 174 -1.31 0.63 0.27
CA VAL A 174 -0.76 -0.72 0.27
C VAL A 174 0.10 -0.95 -0.97
N THR A 175 1.34 -1.37 -0.74
CA THR A 175 2.27 -1.76 -1.82
C THR A 175 1.79 -3.05 -2.48
N THR A 176 1.30 -2.96 -3.71
CA THR A 176 0.94 -4.13 -4.51
C THR A 176 2.09 -4.55 -5.43
N SER A 177 2.16 -5.85 -5.74
CA SER A 177 3.20 -6.35 -6.66
C SER A 177 2.95 -5.83 -8.08
N PRO A 178 3.95 -5.21 -8.74
CA PRO A 178 3.83 -4.73 -10.11
C PRO A 178 3.48 -5.81 -11.14
N TRP A 179 3.73 -7.09 -10.81
CA TRP A 179 3.45 -8.22 -11.69
C TRP A 179 1.99 -8.64 -11.72
N ILE A 180 1.19 -8.32 -10.69
CA ILE A 180 -0.21 -8.76 -10.62
C ILE A 180 -1.03 -8.22 -11.81
N PRO A 181 -1.00 -6.91 -12.15
CA PRO A 181 -1.69 -6.39 -13.33
C PRO A 181 -1.20 -7.02 -14.65
N VAL A 182 0.11 -7.24 -14.78
CA VAL A 182 0.72 -7.84 -15.98
C VAL A 182 0.20 -9.26 -16.21
N LEU A 183 0.16 -10.07 -15.15
CA LEU A 183 -0.34 -11.45 -15.23
C LEU A 183 -1.82 -11.52 -15.60
N ILE A 184 -2.64 -10.57 -15.12
CA ILE A 184 -4.06 -10.47 -15.51
C ILE A 184 -4.18 -10.19 -17.02
N ILE A 185 -3.42 -9.24 -17.56
CA ILE A 185 -3.44 -8.90 -18.99
C ILE A 185 -3.00 -10.11 -19.83
N VAL A 186 -1.91 -10.78 -19.43
CA VAL A 186 -1.43 -11.99 -20.10
C VAL A 186 -2.50 -13.09 -20.08
N GLY A 187 -3.20 -13.26 -18.96
CA GLY A 187 -4.32 -14.20 -18.83
C GLY A 187 -5.48 -13.88 -19.78
N LEU A 188 -5.89 -12.61 -19.88
CA LEU A 188 -6.95 -12.17 -20.79
C LEU A 188 -6.58 -12.37 -22.26
N VAL A 189 -5.35 -12.03 -22.65
CA VAL A 189 -4.85 -12.26 -24.01
C VAL A 189 -4.79 -13.75 -24.32
N GLY A 190 -4.32 -14.57 -23.39
CA GLY A 190 -4.33 -16.03 -23.52
C GLY A 190 -5.74 -16.59 -23.72
N LEU A 191 -6.71 -16.14 -22.92
CA LEU A 191 -8.11 -16.53 -23.04
C LEU A 191 -8.70 -16.13 -24.39
N ALA A 192 -8.46 -14.90 -24.84
CA ALA A 192 -8.90 -14.43 -26.15
C ALA A 192 -8.30 -15.28 -27.29
N GLY A 193 -7.02 -15.65 -27.17
CA GLY A 193 -6.35 -16.57 -28.10
C GLY A 193 -7.01 -17.95 -28.15
N ILE A 194 -7.34 -18.53 -26.98
CA ILE A 194 -8.04 -19.82 -26.89
C ILE A 194 -9.42 -19.74 -27.54
N LEU A 195 -10.20 -18.70 -27.23
CA LEU A 195 -11.53 -18.48 -27.80
C LEU A 195 -11.46 -18.29 -29.33
N PHE A 196 -10.46 -17.56 -29.81
CA PHE A 196 -10.22 -17.38 -31.24
C PHE A 196 -9.88 -18.70 -31.94
N LEU A 197 -8.99 -19.51 -31.36
CA LEU A 197 -8.65 -20.83 -31.91
C LEU A 197 -9.85 -21.78 -31.91
N TRP A 198 -10.66 -21.77 -30.85
CA TRP A 198 -11.89 -22.55 -30.76
C TRP A 198 -12.91 -22.13 -31.82
N TRP A 199 -13.15 -20.82 -31.96
CA TRP A 199 -14.04 -20.28 -32.99
C TRP A 199 -13.57 -20.61 -34.40
N ARG A 200 -12.26 -20.51 -34.66
CA ARG A 200 -11.65 -20.87 -35.95
C ARG A 200 -11.85 -22.35 -36.26
N LYS A 201 -11.58 -23.24 -35.29
CA LYS A 201 -11.81 -24.68 -35.44
C LYS A 201 -13.28 -25.01 -35.69
N ARG A 202 -14.21 -24.36 -34.99
CA ARG A 202 -15.64 -24.54 -35.21
C ARG A 202 -16.05 -24.12 -36.62
N LYS A 203 -15.55 -22.98 -37.10
CA LYS A 203 -15.80 -22.50 -38.46
C LYS A 203 -15.21 -23.44 -39.53
N GLU A 204 -14.03 -24.02 -39.27
CA GLU A 204 -13.44 -25.05 -40.13
C GLU A 204 -14.30 -26.33 -40.17
N GLN A 205 -14.87 -26.76 -39.05
CA GLN A 205 -15.79 -27.91 -38.99
C GLN A 205 -17.09 -27.67 -39.77
N GLU A 206 -17.72 -26.50 -39.61
CA GLU A 206 -18.92 -26.12 -40.36
C GLU A 206 -18.69 -26.14 -41.88
N ALA A 207 -17.49 -25.72 -42.33
CA ALA A 207 -17.11 -25.79 -43.74
C ALA A 207 -16.91 -27.24 -44.25
N ILE A 208 -16.44 -28.15 -43.39
CA ILE A 208 -16.28 -29.58 -43.73
C ILE A 208 -17.64 -30.27 -43.80
N GLU A 209 -18.55 -29.99 -42.86
CA GLU A 209 -19.90 -30.54 -42.86
C GLU A 209 -20.71 -30.07 -44.07
N ALA A 210 -20.65 -28.77 -44.40
CA ALA A 210 -21.32 -28.24 -45.59
C ALA A 210 -20.87 -28.94 -46.89
N LYS A 211 -19.58 -29.26 -47.01
CA LYS A 211 -19.06 -30.05 -48.15
C LYS A 211 -19.60 -31.48 -48.15
N ARG A 212 -19.60 -32.16 -47.01
CA ARG A 212 -20.15 -33.53 -46.89
C ARG A 212 -21.65 -33.57 -47.21
N THR A 213 -22.42 -32.60 -46.74
CA THR A 213 -23.84 -32.47 -47.05
C THR A 213 -24.06 -32.21 -48.53
N ALA A 214 -23.26 -31.34 -49.16
CA ALA A 214 -23.32 -31.10 -50.60
C ALA A 214 -22.96 -32.34 -51.43
N ASP A 215 -21.95 -33.11 -51.01
CA ASP A 215 -21.59 -34.37 -51.66
C ASP A 215 -22.72 -35.40 -51.54
N ILE A 216 -23.31 -35.57 -50.35
CA ILE A 216 -24.47 -36.46 -50.12
C ILE A 216 -25.68 -36.04 -50.98
N LEU A 217 -25.98 -34.75 -51.06
CA LEU A 217 -27.10 -34.22 -51.86
C LEU A 217 -26.91 -34.42 -53.37
N ASN A 218 -25.66 -34.35 -53.85
CA ASN A 218 -25.33 -34.55 -55.26
C ASN A 218 -25.04 -36.02 -55.61
N THR A 219 -25.01 -36.92 -54.63
CA THR A 219 -24.84 -38.34 -54.88
C THR A 219 -26.18 -38.90 -55.42
N PRO A 220 -26.19 -39.60 -56.57
CA PRO A 220 -27.41 -40.13 -57.17
C PRO A 220 -28.19 -41.02 -56.21
N ILE A 221 -29.52 -40.90 -56.20
CA ILE A 221 -30.43 -41.63 -55.29
C ILE A 221 -30.25 -43.15 -55.37
N ASP A 222 -29.77 -43.66 -56.51
CA ASP A 222 -29.53 -45.07 -56.79
C ASP A 222 -28.40 -45.68 -55.92
N THR A 223 -27.49 -44.86 -55.38
CA THR A 223 -26.44 -45.35 -54.46
C THR A 223 -26.90 -45.44 -53.00
N PHE A 224 -27.97 -44.73 -52.62
CA PHE A 224 -28.64 -44.85 -51.33
C PHE A 224 -29.72 -45.94 -51.42
N GLY A 225 -29.32 -47.17 -51.71
CA GLY A 225 -30.27 -48.28 -51.84
C GLY A 225 -29.64 -49.59 -52.30
N THR A 226 -28.68 -49.53 -53.20
CA THR A 226 -28.13 -50.73 -53.88
C THR A 226 -27.42 -51.75 -52.98
N ASP A 227 -27.02 -51.38 -51.75
CA ASP A 227 -26.34 -52.27 -50.81
C ASP A 227 -26.95 -52.22 -49.38
N SER A 228 -28.27 -52.04 -49.28
CA SER A 228 -28.96 -52.18 -47.99
C SER A 228 -29.16 -53.66 -47.65
N PRO A 229 -28.93 -54.12 -46.41
CA PRO A 229 -29.34 -55.47 -45.96
C PRO A 229 -30.84 -55.75 -46.17
N ALA A 230 -31.64 -54.69 -46.38
CA ALA A 230 -33.06 -54.78 -46.74
C ALA A 230 -33.29 -55.26 -48.18
N ASP A 231 -32.40 -54.94 -49.13
CA ASP A 231 -32.49 -55.40 -50.54
C ASP A 231 -32.11 -56.88 -50.66
N ASP A 232 -31.14 -57.35 -49.86
CA ASP A 232 -30.81 -58.77 -49.74
C ASP A 232 -31.95 -59.56 -49.07
N LEU A 233 -32.69 -58.93 -48.15
CA LEU A 233 -33.90 -59.52 -47.58
C LEU A 233 -35.05 -59.58 -48.59
N ALA A 234 -35.25 -58.54 -49.40
CA ALA A 234 -36.30 -58.50 -50.43
C ALA A 234 -36.12 -59.61 -51.49
N LYS A 235 -34.90 -59.81 -51.99
CA LYS A 235 -34.57 -60.90 -52.94
C LYS A 235 -34.88 -62.29 -52.40
N LYS A 236 -34.84 -62.49 -51.07
CA LYS A 236 -35.13 -63.79 -50.44
C LYS A 236 -36.62 -64.16 -50.43
N TYR A 237 -37.49 -63.19 -50.70
CA TYR A 237 -38.94 -63.37 -50.75
C TYR A 237 -39.55 -63.19 -52.15
N GLU A 238 -38.79 -62.71 -53.14
CA GLU A 238 -39.24 -62.53 -54.53
C GLU A 238 -39.33 -63.84 -55.34
N ASP A 239 -38.61 -64.90 -54.94
CA ASP A 239 -38.59 -66.20 -55.64
C ASP A 239 -39.73 -67.17 -55.24
N LYS A 240 -40.84 -66.67 -54.68
CA LYS A 240 -42.02 -67.49 -54.36
C LYS A 240 -43.33 -66.80 -54.80
N GLU A 241 -43.70 -67.14 -56.03
CA GLU A 241 -45.01 -67.04 -56.71
C GLU A 241 -45.64 -65.65 -56.95
#